data_AF-A0A8S2VE23-F1
#
_entry.id   AF-A0A8S2VE23-F1
#
_cell.length_a   1.000
_cell.length_b   1.000
_cell.length_c   1.000
_cell.angle_alpha   90.00
_cell.angle_beta   90.00
_cell.angle_gamma   90.00
#
_symmetry.space_group_name_H-M   'P 1'
#
loop_
_entity.id
_entity.type
_entity.pdbx_description
1 polymer ?
#
loop_
_entity_poly.entity_id
_entity_poly.type
_entity_poly.pdbx_seq_one_letter_code
_entity_poly.pdbx_strand_id
1 'polypeptide(L)' 'RGTSKQRPNPPPAITLSPTIQFNDEHGTQQNVPFDRMFKVVFCGDAAVGKSTLIVRLCKGKFISNLNSTLGVDFQN' A
#
# COMPACT_ATOMS: atom_id res chain seq x y z
N ARG A 1 12.95 48.39 27.61
CA ARG A 1 12.69 47.80 26.27
C ARG A 1 13.00 46.31 26.38
N GLY A 2 11.99 45.47 26.60
CA GLY A 2 12.19 44.02 26.76
C GLY A 2 12.38 43.36 25.39
N THR A 3 13.43 42.56 25.24
CA THR A 3 13.63 41.73 24.06
C THR A 3 12.76 40.48 24.21
N SER A 4 11.70 40.41 23.40
CA SER A 4 10.89 39.20 23.31
C SER A 4 11.75 38.09 22.70
N LYS A 5 12.21 37.14 23.53
CA LYS A 5 12.86 35.92 23.05
C LYS A 5 11.82 35.09 22.32
N GLN A 6 11.81 35.18 20.99
CA GLN A 6 11.05 34.27 20.14
C GLN A 6 11.58 32.86 20.38
N ARG A 7 10.70 31.95 20.80
CA ARG A 7 11.08 30.54 20.92
C ARG A 7 11.48 30.02 19.54
N PRO A 8 12.56 29.23 19.41
CA PRO A 8 12.89 28.57 18.15
C PRO A 8 11.68 27.77 17.67
N ASN A 9 11.36 27.87 16.37
CA ASN A 9 10.35 26.99 15.78
C ASN A 9 10.78 25.54 16.02
N PRO A 10 9.87 24.65 16.48
CA PRO A 10 10.20 23.25 16.60
C PRO A 10 10.66 22.72 15.23
N PRO A 11 11.69 21.87 15.18
CA PRO A 11 12.08 21.23 13.93
C PRO A 11 10.87 20.52 13.32
N PRO A 12 10.74 20.48 11.98
CA PRO A 12 9.65 19.75 11.34
C PRO A 12 9.68 18.30 11.83
N ALA A 13 8.56 17.83 12.38
CA ALA A 13 8.44 16.44 12.80
C ALA A 13 8.66 15.57 11.55
N ILE A 14 9.73 14.79 11.54
CA ILE A 14 9.99 13.78 10.52
C ILE A 14 8.93 12.71 10.76
N THR A 15 7.76 12.86 10.16
CA THR A 15 6.72 11.84 10.24
C THR A 15 7.22 10.67 9.40
N LEU A 16 7.70 9.62 10.07
CA LEU A 16 8.12 8.36 9.45
C LEU A 16 6.91 7.54 8.96
N SER A 17 5.94 8.20 8.31
CA SER A 17 4.81 7.51 7.71
C SER A 17 5.36 6.47 6.73
N PRO A 18 4.98 5.19 6.84
CA PRO A 18 5.38 4.21 5.86
C PRO A 18 5.03 4.72 4.45
N THR A 19 5.94 4.52 3.51
CA THR A 19 5.85 5.06 2.15
C THR A 19 5.98 3.91 1.15
N ILE A 20 5.15 3.90 0.11
CA ILE A 20 5.16 2.92 -1.00
C ILE A 20 5.63 3.74 -2.19
N GLN A 21 6.65 3.20 -2.84
CA GLN A 21 7.17 3.74 -4.08
C GLN A 21 6.30 3.24 -5.22
N PHE A 22 5.65 4.17 -5.91
CA PHE A 22 4.99 3.90 -7.17
C PHE A 22 5.86 4.48 -8.28
N ASN A 23 6.03 3.71 -9.36
CA ASN A 23 6.58 4.23 -10.61
C ASN A 23 5.40 4.71 -11.48
N ASP A 24 5.41 5.99 -11.83
CA ASP A 24 4.49 6.49 -12.86
C ASP A 24 4.93 6.02 -14.25
N GLU A 25 4.02 6.10 -15.23
CA GLU A 25 4.28 5.73 -16.64
C GLU A 25 5.44 6.51 -17.28
N HIS A 26 5.81 7.65 -16.68
CA HIS A 26 6.91 8.52 -17.10
C HIS A 26 8.24 8.24 -16.37
N GLY A 27 8.30 7.19 -15.54
CA GLY A 27 9.52 6.77 -14.84
C GLY A 27 9.90 7.59 -13.60
N THR A 28 9.06 8.53 -13.17
CA THR A 28 9.22 9.25 -11.91
C THR A 28 8.84 8.34 -10.73
N GLN A 29 9.75 8.22 -9.75
CA GLN A 29 9.49 7.54 -8.49
C GLN A 29 8.75 8.48 -7.55
N GLN A 30 7.48 8.20 -7.26
CA GLN A 30 6.73 8.93 -6.24
C GLN A 30 6.66 8.11 -4.95
N ASN A 31 7.08 8.72 -3.86
CA ASN A 31 7.00 8.14 -2.52
C ASN A 31 5.72 8.68 -1.86
N VAL A 32 4.67 7.87 -1.88
CA VAL A 32 3.35 8.27 -1.34
C VAL A 32 3.29 7.90 0.15
N PRO A 33 3.09 8.85 1.07
CA PRO A 33 2.96 8.53 2.50
C PRO A 33 1.56 7.96 2.83
N PHE A 34 1.50 6.98 3.73
CA PHE A 34 0.22 6.49 4.30
C PHE A 34 0.25 6.52 5.82
N ASP A 35 -0.92 6.79 6.40
CA ASP A 35 -1.09 6.77 7.85
C ASP A 35 -1.15 5.34 8.40
N ARG A 36 -1.61 4.37 7.59
CA ARG A 36 -1.81 2.98 7.99
C ARG A 36 -1.58 2.01 6.83
N MET A 37 -0.95 0.88 7.15
CA MET A 37 -0.74 -0.25 6.24
C MET A 37 -1.34 -1.51 6.85
N PHE A 38 -2.07 -2.29 6.05
CA PHE A 38 -2.71 -3.53 6.48
C PHE A 38 -2.17 -4.72 5.68
N LYS A 39 -1.91 -5.83 6.36
CA LYS A 39 -1.59 -7.12 5.74
C LYS A 39 -2.86 -7.97 5.75
N VAL A 40 -3.33 -8.38 4.57
CA VAL A 40 -4.56 -9.15 4.41
C VAL A 40 -4.21 -10.54 3.87
N VAL A 41 -4.72 -11.58 4.51
CA VAL A 41 -4.56 -12.98 4.09
C VAL A 41 -5.94 -13.60 3.91
N PHE A 42 -6.18 -14.17 2.73
CA PHE A 42 -7.39 -14.93 2.45
C PHE A 42 -7.13 -16.42 2.69
N CYS A 43 -7.87 -17.02 3.62
CA CYS A 43 -7.77 -18.43 3.98
C CYS A 43 -9.04 -19.19 3.55
N GLY A 44 -8.90 -20.48 3.26
CA GLY A 44 -10.00 -21.37 2.86
C GLY A 44 -9.53 -22.45 1.90
N ASP A 45 -10.41 -23.39 1.59
CA ASP A 45 -10.10 -24.57 0.78
C ASP A 45 -9.63 -24.21 -0.63
N ALA A 46 -9.02 -25.19 -1.31
CA ALA A 46 -8.71 -25.06 -2.72
C ALA A 46 -9.98 -24.75 -3.53
N ALA A 47 -9.84 -24.01 -4.62
CA ALA A 47 -10.91 -23.67 -5.56
C ALA A 47 -12.10 -22.83 -5.04
N VAL A 48 -12.14 -22.40 -3.77
CA VAL A 48 -13.23 -21.51 -3.25
C VAL A 48 -13.20 -20.07 -3.78
N GLY A 49 -12.29 -19.74 -4.69
CA GLY A 49 -12.25 -18.43 -5.37
C GLY A 49 -11.45 -17.34 -4.67
N LYS A 50 -10.57 -17.66 -3.71
CA LYS A 50 -9.70 -16.68 -3.01
C LYS A 50 -8.94 -15.78 -3.99
N SER A 51 -8.26 -16.38 -4.96
CA SER A 51 -7.46 -15.67 -5.96
C SER A 51 -8.34 -14.85 -6.91
N THR A 52 -9.51 -15.39 -7.28
CA THR A 52 -10.52 -14.68 -8.07
C THR A 52 -11.04 -13.43 -7.36
N LEU A 53 -11.28 -13.53 -6.05
CA LEU A 53 -11.72 -12.40 -5.23
C LEU A 53 -10.66 -11.30 -5.20
N ILE A 54 -9.39 -11.66 -5.01
CA ILE A 54 -8.27 -10.72 -5.03
C ILE A 54 -8.19 -9.99 -6.38
N VAL A 55 -8.26 -10.72 -7.50
CA VAL A 55 -8.24 -10.10 -8.84
C VAL A 55 -9.43 -9.16 -9.04
N ARG A 56 -10.62 -9.55 -8.56
CA ARG A 56 -11.81 -8.72 -8.67
C ARG A 56 -11.71 -7.43 -7.86
N LEU A 57 -11.15 -7.49 -6.66
CA LEU A 57 -10.97 -6.35 -5.77
C LEU A 57 -9.87 -5.40 -6.26
N CYS A 58 -8.70 -5.93 -6.65
CA CYS A 58 -7.55 -5.10 -7.04
C CYS A 58 -7.63 -4.60 -8.49
N LYS A 59 -8.20 -5.39 -9.41
CA LYS A 59 -8.15 -5.12 -10.86
C LYS A 59 -9.53 -4.91 -11.49
N GLY A 60 -10.61 -5.10 -10.74
CA GLY A 60 -11.98 -4.93 -11.24
C GLY A 60 -12.41 -5.97 -12.28
N LYS A 61 -11.64 -7.05 -12.49
CA LYS A 61 -11.86 -8.05 -13.55
C LYS A 61 -12.26 -9.41 -12.99
N PHE A 62 -12.92 -10.21 -13.82
CA PHE A 62 -13.17 -11.63 -13.57
C PHE A 62 -12.46 -12.45 -14.66
N ILE A 63 -11.67 -13.44 -14.24
CA ILE A 63 -10.95 -14.34 -15.12
C ILE A 63 -11.52 -15.73 -14.87
N SER A 64 -12.23 -16.28 -15.86
CA SER A 64 -12.96 -17.54 -15.73
C SER A 64 -12.05 -18.75 -15.48
N ASN A 65 -10.87 -18.77 -16.09
CA ASN A 65 -9.92 -19.87 -16.01
C ASN A 65 -8.65 -19.43 -15.27
N LEU A 66 -8.82 -18.87 -14.07
CA LEU A 66 -7.68 -18.49 -13.25
C LEU A 66 -6.95 -19.76 -12.79
N ASN A 67 -5.64 -19.83 -13.01
CA ASN A 67 -4.82 -20.96 -12.59
C ASN A 67 -4.86 -21.12 -11.06
N SER A 68 -4.84 -22.37 -10.60
CA SER A 68 -4.69 -22.67 -9.17
C SER A 68 -3.43 -22.02 -8.61
N THR A 69 -3.57 -21.37 -7.46
CA THR A 69 -2.43 -20.81 -6.74
C THR A 69 -1.58 -21.94 -6.17
N LEU A 70 -0.32 -22.01 -6.60
CA LEU A 70 0.69 -22.89 -6.02
C LEU A 70 1.38 -22.14 -4.88
N GLY A 71 1.04 -22.47 -3.63
CA GLY A 71 1.57 -21.79 -2.46
C GLY A 71 0.88 -20.44 -2.19
N VAL A 72 1.64 -19.34 -2.23
CA VAL A 72 1.16 -17.98 -1.94
C VAL A 72 1.35 -17.09 -3.17
N ASP A 73 0.32 -16.32 -3.51
CA ASP A 73 0.35 -15.33 -4.61
C ASP A 73 0.21 -13.91 -4.03
N PHE A 74 0.94 -12.94 -4.60
CA PHE A 74 0.97 -11.55 -4.16
C PHE A 74 0.52 -10.64 -5.30
N GLN A 75 -0.48 -9.79 -5.06
CA GLN A 75 -0.78 -8.68 -5.97
C GLN A 75 0.03 -7.46 -5.53
N ASN A 76 0.67 -6.82 -6.52
CA ASN A 76 1.39 -5.56 -6.37
C ASN A 76 0.53 -4.40 -6.87
#